data_AF-A0A521PH40-F1
#
_entry.id   AF-A0A521PH40-F1
#
_cell.length_a   1.000
_cell.length_b   1.000
_cell.length_c   1.000
_cell.angle_alpha   90.00
_cell.angle_beta   90.00
_cell.angle_gamma   90.00
#
_symmetry.space_group_name_H-M   'P 1'
#
loop_
_entity.id
_entity.type
_entity.pdbx_description
1 polymer ?
#
loop_
_entity_poly.entity_id
_entity_poly.type
_entity_poly.pdbx_seq_one_letter_code
_entity_poly.pdbx_strand_id
1 'polypeptide(L)'
;MAFALQAADVAPAVAAPAVAPMTVPPTGPLWVRTPTPRQLERFGEGLPVYIRARPQSVVIECRIAVDGTLEQCAVVDETPVNRAFGKSALRLMSRFQFVTTLPDGQSTVGGTLRVPIRWGWPD
;
A
#
# COMPACT_ATOMS: atom_id res chain seq x y z
N MET A 1 55.64 13.76 -1.76
CA MET A 1 54.36 13.67 -2.48
C MET A 1 53.26 13.46 -1.45
N ALA A 2 52.41 14.45 -1.21
CA ALA A 2 51.29 14.33 -0.28
C ALA A 2 50.03 14.79 -1.00
N PHE A 3 49.12 13.84 -1.27
CA PHE A 3 47.80 14.10 -1.83
C PHE A 3 46.88 14.60 -0.70
N ALA A 4 46.33 15.80 -0.86
CA ALA A 4 45.30 16.33 0.02
C ALA A 4 43.95 15.66 -0.31
N LEU A 5 43.28 15.10 0.71
CA LEU A 5 41.90 14.63 0.59
C LEU A 5 40.97 15.85 0.55
N GLN A 6 40.27 16.08 -0.56
CA GLN A 6 39.10 16.97 -0.60
C GLN A 6 37.87 16.25 -0.03
N ALA A 7 37.19 16.89 0.92
CA ALA A 7 35.84 16.53 1.30
C ALA A 7 34.87 16.94 0.17
N ALA A 8 34.03 16.03 -0.28
CA ALA A 8 32.96 16.35 -1.21
C ALA A 8 31.80 17.01 -0.44
N ASP A 9 31.49 18.26 -0.77
CA ASP A 9 30.28 18.94 -0.32
C ASP A 9 29.04 18.21 -0.87
N VAL A 10 28.37 17.44 -0.02
CA VAL A 10 27.06 16.89 -0.32
C VAL A 10 26.04 18.00 -0.02
N ALA A 11 25.53 18.65 -1.08
CA ALA A 11 24.42 19.57 -0.94
C ALA A 11 23.19 18.85 -0.36
N PRO A 12 22.42 19.45 0.57
CA PRO A 12 21.24 18.83 1.13
C PRO A 12 20.17 18.70 0.04
N ALA A 13 19.69 17.48 -0.20
CA ALA A 13 18.51 17.26 -1.03
C ALA A 13 17.30 17.91 -0.33
N VAL A 14 16.76 18.97 -0.93
CA VAL A 14 15.51 19.58 -0.48
C VAL A 14 14.41 18.56 -0.71
N ALA A 15 13.91 17.95 0.36
CA ALA A 15 12.76 17.05 0.28
C ALA A 15 11.55 17.87 -0.20
N ALA A 16 11.01 17.53 -1.37
CA ALA A 16 9.74 18.07 -1.84
C ALA A 16 8.65 17.80 -0.79
N PRO A 17 7.64 18.67 -0.64
CA PRO A 17 6.53 18.42 0.27
C PRO A 17 5.86 17.10 -0.12
N ALA A 18 5.88 16.12 0.78
CA ALA A 18 5.20 14.85 0.57
C ALA A 18 3.69 15.12 0.50
N VAL A 19 3.11 14.96 -0.68
CA VAL A 19 1.65 14.94 -0.83
C VAL A 19 1.14 13.78 0.02
N ALA A 20 0.18 14.05 0.91
CA ALA A 20 -0.36 13.03 1.80
C ALA A 20 -0.98 11.88 0.98
N PRO A 21 -0.76 10.62 1.35
CA PRO A 21 -1.35 9.48 0.65
C PRO A 21 -2.87 9.51 0.66
N MET A 22 -3.50 9.23 -0.48
CA MET A 22 -4.95 9.08 -0.57
C MET A 22 -5.38 7.75 0.08
N THR A 23 -6.32 7.78 1.02
CA THR A 23 -6.92 6.53 1.54
C THR A 23 -8.04 6.05 0.62
N VAL A 24 -7.92 4.85 0.07
CA VAL A 24 -8.85 4.26 -0.91
C VAL A 24 -9.34 2.90 -0.40
N PRO A 25 -10.66 2.63 -0.36
CA PRO A 25 -11.17 1.31 0.00
C PRO A 25 -10.67 0.23 -1.00
N PRO A 26 -10.52 -1.03 -0.59
CA PRO A 26 -9.98 -2.11 -1.43
C PRO A 26 -10.93 -2.57 -2.55
N THR A 27 -12.11 -1.97 -2.66
CA THR A 27 -13.10 -2.18 -3.71
C THR A 27 -13.74 -0.85 -4.07
N GLY A 28 -14.35 -0.74 -5.26
CA GLY A 28 -15.02 0.48 -5.71
C GLY A 28 -14.65 0.91 -7.14
N PRO A 29 -15.24 2.02 -7.61
CA PRO A 29 -15.19 2.41 -9.03
C PRO A 29 -13.84 2.96 -9.50
N LEU A 30 -12.96 3.34 -8.57
CA LEU A 30 -11.63 3.86 -8.89
C LEU A 30 -10.61 2.74 -9.20
N TRP A 31 -11.00 1.48 -9.04
CA TRP A 31 -10.16 0.35 -9.40
C TRP A 31 -10.48 -0.13 -10.82
N VAL A 32 -9.46 -0.11 -11.68
CA VAL A 32 -9.51 -0.74 -13.01
C VAL A 32 -9.54 -2.26 -12.86
N ARG A 33 -8.78 -2.78 -11.89
CA ARG A 33 -8.75 -4.21 -11.54
C ARG A 33 -8.60 -4.38 -10.05
N THR A 34 -9.35 -5.33 -9.50
CA THR A 34 -9.24 -5.78 -8.10
C THR A 34 -9.10 -7.31 -8.05
N PRO A 35 -8.51 -7.85 -6.97
CA PRO A 35 -8.64 -9.27 -6.66
C PRO A 35 -10.11 -9.66 -6.46
N THR A 36 -10.44 -10.93 -6.65
CA THR A 36 -11.79 -11.41 -6.38
C THR A 36 -12.12 -11.33 -4.88
N PRO A 37 -13.39 -11.20 -4.47
CA PRO A 37 -13.78 -11.21 -3.05
C PRO A 37 -13.23 -12.42 -2.30
N ARG A 38 -13.34 -13.61 -2.88
CA ARG A 38 -12.76 -14.86 -2.34
C ARG A 38 -11.24 -14.82 -2.21
N GLN A 39 -10.54 -14.03 -3.02
CA GLN A 39 -9.10 -13.83 -2.82
C GLN A 39 -8.84 -12.94 -1.60
N LEU A 40 -9.60 -11.85 -1.42
CA LEU A 40 -9.49 -10.97 -0.25
C LEU A 40 -9.86 -11.67 1.08
N GLU A 41 -10.85 -12.55 1.06
CA GLU A 41 -11.38 -13.27 2.25
C GLU A 41 -10.44 -14.37 2.78
N ARG A 42 -9.67 -15.02 1.91
CA ARG A 42 -8.80 -16.15 2.30
C ARG A 42 -7.64 -15.77 3.22
N PHE A 43 -7.46 -14.48 3.49
CA PHE A 43 -6.38 -13.99 4.32
C PHE A 43 -6.76 -14.04 5.80
N GLY A 44 -6.17 -15.02 6.49
CA GLY A 44 -6.52 -15.41 7.85
C GLY A 44 -6.67 -16.93 7.96
N GLU A 45 -6.87 -17.64 6.84
CA GLU A 45 -6.84 -19.10 6.79
C GLU A 45 -5.45 -19.60 7.23
N GLY A 46 -5.40 -20.33 8.35
CA GLY A 46 -4.17 -20.81 8.99
C GLY A 46 -3.84 -20.13 10.32
N LEU A 47 -4.54 -19.05 10.70
CA LEU A 47 -4.36 -18.43 12.01
C LEU A 47 -5.20 -19.09 13.11
N PRO A 48 -4.75 -19.05 14.38
CA PRO A 48 -5.53 -19.55 15.50
C PRO A 48 -6.92 -18.89 15.58
N VAL A 49 -7.94 -19.67 15.98
CA VAL A 49 -9.34 -19.21 16.08
C VAL A 49 -9.49 -17.94 16.93
N TYR A 50 -8.75 -17.81 18.04
CA TYR A 50 -8.83 -16.64 18.92
C TYR A 50 -8.27 -15.35 18.30
N ILE A 51 -7.38 -15.45 17.31
CA ILE A 51 -6.92 -14.30 16.51
C ILE A 51 -7.98 -13.94 15.48
N ARG A 52 -8.52 -14.96 14.79
CA ARG A 52 -9.57 -14.78 13.79
C ARG A 52 -10.88 -14.22 14.36
N ALA A 53 -11.14 -14.47 15.65
CA ALA A 53 -12.29 -13.97 16.39
C ALA A 53 -12.20 -12.48 16.77
N ARG A 54 -11.09 -11.80 16.46
CA ARG A 54 -10.96 -10.34 16.67
C ARG A 54 -10.93 -9.60 15.33
N PRO A 55 -11.35 -8.32 15.31
CA PRO A 55 -11.14 -7.46 14.16
C PRO A 55 -9.66 -7.44 13.79
N GLN A 56 -9.38 -7.74 12.53
CA GLN A 56 -8.02 -7.67 11.96
C GLN A 56 -8.02 -6.60 10.88
N SER A 57 -6.99 -5.78 10.85
CA SER A 57 -6.81 -4.77 9.82
C SER A 57 -5.36 -4.61 9.42
N VAL A 58 -5.14 -4.23 8.18
CA VAL A 58 -3.85 -3.78 7.69
C VAL A 58 -4.06 -2.58 6.78
N VAL A 59 -3.14 -1.63 6.82
CA VAL A 59 -3.08 -0.54 5.85
C VAL A 59 -1.80 -0.70 5.04
N ILE A 60 -1.97 -0.83 3.73
CA ILE A 60 -0.87 -0.91 2.78
C ILE A 60 -0.76 0.42 2.06
N GLU A 61 0.42 1.04 2.10
CA GLU A 61 0.75 2.21 1.30
C GLU A 61 1.47 1.78 0.03
N CYS A 62 1.07 2.29 -1.14
CA CYS A 62 1.67 1.97 -2.44
C CYS A 62 1.82 3.22 -3.30
N ARG A 63 2.82 3.23 -4.18
CA ARG A 63 2.95 4.20 -5.27
C ARG A 63 2.21 3.69 -6.51
N ILE A 64 1.57 4.61 -7.23
CA ILE A 64 0.85 4.32 -8.47
C ILE A 64 1.82 4.49 -9.64
N ALA A 65 2.00 3.43 -10.42
CA ALA A 65 2.82 3.41 -11.62
C ALA A 65 2.14 4.12 -12.81
N VAL A 66 2.88 4.30 -13.90
CA VAL A 66 2.38 4.96 -15.13
C VAL A 66 1.21 4.23 -15.80
N ASP A 67 1.10 2.93 -15.60
CA ASP A 67 0.02 2.08 -16.10
C ASP A 67 -1.08 1.84 -15.04
N GLY A 68 -1.00 2.50 -13.88
CA GLY A 68 -1.93 2.32 -12.77
C GLY A 68 -1.66 1.09 -11.91
N THR A 69 -0.64 0.28 -12.20
CA THR A 69 -0.23 -0.78 -11.28
C THR A 69 0.31 -0.21 -9.97
N LEU A 70 0.26 -1.00 -8.91
CA LEU A 70 0.78 -0.60 -7.60
C LEU A 70 2.21 -1.12 -7.40
N GLU A 71 3.11 -0.23 -7.02
CA GLU A 71 4.51 -0.53 -6.77
C GLU A 71 5.01 0.09 -5.45
N GLN A 72 6.19 -0.33 -5.00
CA GLN A 72 6.81 0.17 -3.76
C GLN A 72 5.90 0.04 -2.53
N CYS A 73 5.09 -1.02 -2.49
CA CYS A 73 4.10 -1.20 -1.43
C CYS A 73 4.72 -1.57 -0.09
N ALA A 74 4.25 -0.95 0.99
CA ALA A 74 4.69 -1.19 2.36
C ALA A 74 3.51 -1.26 3.34
N VAL A 75 3.67 -2.03 4.41
CA VAL A 75 2.70 -2.08 5.52
C VAL A 75 2.96 -0.85 6.40
N VAL A 76 1.97 0.02 6.54
CA VAL A 76 2.05 1.23 7.39
C VAL A 76 1.23 1.10 8.68
N ASP A 77 0.30 0.14 8.73
CA ASP A 77 -0.43 -0.23 9.94
C ASP A 77 -0.83 -1.72 9.86
N GLU A 78 -0.76 -2.44 10.99
CA GLU A 78 -1.20 -3.84 11.10
C GLU A 78 -1.75 -4.09 12.51
N THR A 79 -2.99 -4.54 12.59
CA THR A 79 -3.64 -4.92 13.85
C THR A 79 -4.24 -6.32 13.71
N PRO A 80 -3.89 -7.26 14.61
CA PRO A 80 -2.81 -7.20 15.59
C PRO A 80 -1.41 -7.26 14.93
N VAL A 81 -0.44 -6.52 15.49
CA VAL A 81 0.93 -6.43 14.96
C VAL A 81 1.63 -7.80 14.86
N ASN A 82 2.52 -7.92 13.88
CA ASN A 82 3.45 -9.05 13.69
C ASN A 82 2.79 -10.43 13.55
N ARG A 83 1.65 -10.52 12.84
CA ARG A 83 0.96 -11.80 12.60
C ARG A 83 0.99 -12.24 11.14
N ALA A 84 1.86 -11.63 10.34
CA ALA A 84 2.07 -11.92 8.92
C ALA A 84 0.86 -11.61 8.02
N PHE A 85 -0.08 -10.79 8.50
CA PHE A 85 -1.16 -10.25 7.67
C PHE A 85 -0.59 -9.32 6.61
N GLY A 86 0.31 -8.43 7.02
CA GLY A 86 0.98 -7.48 6.12
C GLY A 86 1.69 -8.17 4.96
N LYS A 87 2.48 -9.22 5.22
CA LYS A 87 3.17 -9.98 4.16
C LYS A 87 2.20 -10.57 3.14
N SER A 88 1.01 -10.97 3.57
CA SER A 88 0.01 -11.58 2.71
C SER A 88 -0.79 -10.55 1.93
N ALA A 89 -1.14 -9.43 2.56
CA ALA A 89 -1.73 -8.27 1.90
C ALA A 89 -0.82 -7.67 0.83
N LEU A 90 0.50 -7.59 1.09
CA LEU A 90 1.47 -7.12 0.09
C LEU A 90 1.45 -7.95 -1.20
N ARG A 91 1.27 -9.28 -1.10
CA ARG A 91 1.18 -10.15 -2.30
C ARG A 91 -0.05 -9.88 -3.15
N LEU A 92 -1.10 -9.26 -2.60
CA LEU A 92 -2.30 -8.91 -3.35
C LEU A 92 -2.14 -7.64 -4.16
N MET A 93 -1.27 -6.72 -3.73
CA MET A 93 -1.14 -5.41 -4.37
C MET A 93 -0.78 -5.53 -5.86
N SER A 94 -0.06 -6.58 -6.26
CA SER A 94 0.24 -6.88 -7.67
C SER A 94 -0.98 -7.19 -8.54
N ARG A 95 -2.13 -7.51 -7.93
CA ARG A 95 -3.39 -7.78 -8.66
C ARG A 95 -4.25 -6.53 -8.82
N PHE A 96 -4.01 -5.52 -7.99
CA PHE A 96 -4.70 -4.25 -8.08
C PHE A 96 -4.18 -3.42 -9.25
N GLN A 97 -5.08 -2.66 -9.85
CA GLN A 97 -4.75 -1.62 -10.81
C GLN A 97 -5.71 -0.45 -10.57
N PHE A 98 -5.15 0.73 -10.32
CA PHE A 98 -5.89 1.95 -10.02
C PHE A 98 -6.08 2.79 -11.28
N VAL A 99 -7.11 3.64 -11.32
CA VAL A 99 -7.25 4.62 -12.40
C VAL A 99 -6.04 5.55 -12.43
N THR A 100 -5.52 5.83 -13.63
CA THR A 100 -4.40 6.77 -13.85
C THR A 100 -4.86 8.24 -13.90
N THR A 101 -6.18 8.43 -14.08
CA THR A 101 -6.86 9.73 -14.15
C THR A 101 -8.14 9.65 -13.33
N LEU A 102 -8.30 10.56 -12.38
CA LEU A 102 -9.51 10.70 -11.57
C LEU A 102 -10.66 11.29 -12.41
N PRO A 103 -11.93 11.17 -11.96
CA PRO A 103 -13.08 11.73 -12.67
C PRO A 103 -13.02 13.25 -12.90
N ASP A 104 -12.27 13.98 -12.08
CA ASP A 104 -12.04 15.43 -12.21
C ASP A 104 -10.89 15.79 -13.16
N GLY A 105 -10.25 14.80 -13.79
CA GLY A 105 -9.14 14.96 -14.72
C GLY A 105 -7.76 14.98 -14.08
N GLN A 106 -7.64 14.91 -12.75
CA GLN A 106 -6.34 14.88 -12.09
C GLN A 106 -5.63 13.54 -12.32
N SER A 107 -4.31 13.58 -12.54
CA SER A 107 -3.51 12.37 -12.66
C SER A 107 -3.18 11.78 -11.29
N THR A 108 -3.26 10.46 -11.18
CA THR A 108 -2.85 9.70 -9.98
C THR A 108 -1.44 9.13 -10.13
N VAL A 109 -0.85 9.17 -11.33
CA VAL A 109 0.45 8.59 -11.64
C VAL A 109 1.54 9.23 -10.78
N GLY A 110 2.39 8.41 -10.17
CA GLY A 110 3.42 8.86 -9.23
C GLY A 110 2.89 9.22 -7.85
N GLY A 111 1.56 9.32 -7.69
CA GLY A 111 0.90 9.51 -6.41
C GLY A 111 1.02 8.28 -5.50
N THR A 112 0.74 8.50 -4.22
CA THR A 112 0.74 7.44 -3.20
C THR A 112 -0.68 7.25 -2.68
N LEU A 113 -1.09 5.99 -2.51
CA LEU A 113 -2.37 5.63 -1.91
C LEU A 113 -2.20 4.68 -0.74
N ARG A 114 -3.20 4.63 0.14
CA ARG A 114 -3.34 3.71 1.27
C ARG A 114 -4.57 2.85 1.09
N VAL A 115 -4.41 1.54 1.13
CA VAL A 115 -5.48 0.54 1.04
C VAL A 115 -5.69 -0.09 2.42
N PRO A 116 -6.76 0.26 3.16
CA PRO A 116 -7.14 -0.43 4.37
C PRO A 116 -7.87 -1.73 4.03
N ILE A 117 -7.36 -2.86 4.49
CA ILE A 117 -8.02 -4.16 4.38
C ILE A 117 -8.44 -4.59 5.78
N ARG A 118 -9.70 -5.00 5.93
CA ARG A 118 -10.29 -5.41 7.21
C ARG A 118 -10.89 -6.81 7.08
N TRP A 119 -10.71 -7.63 8.11
CA TRP A 119 -11.26 -8.99 8.21
C TRP A 119 -12.03 -9.17 9.52
N GLY A 120 -13.04 -10.03 9.49
CA GLY A 120 -13.84 -10.38 10.67
C GLY A 120 -15.04 -9.47 10.94
N TRP A 121 -15.55 -8.76 9.92
CA TRP A 121 -16.78 -7.97 10.02
C TRP A 121 -17.90 -8.71 9.28
N PRO A 122 -19.01 -9.13 9.93
CA PRO A 122 -20.27 -9.30 9.24
C PRO A 122 -20.84 -7.90 8.99
N ASP A 123 -21.28 -7.62 7.77
CA ASP A 123 -22.02 -6.38 7.45
C ASP A 123 -23.09 -6.06 8.51
#